data_AF-A0A7S1QBU5-F1
#
_entry.id   AF-A0A7S1QBU5-F1
#
_cell.length_a   1.000
_cell.length_b   1.000
_cell.length_c   1.000
_cell.angle_alpha   90.00
_cell.angle_beta   90.00
_cell.angle_gamma   90.00
#
_symmetry.space_group_name_H-M   'P 1'
#
loop_
_entity.id
_entity.type
_entity.pdbx_description
1 polymer ?
#
loop_
_entity_poly.entity_id
_entity_poly.type
_entity_poly.pdbx_seq_one_letter_code
_entity_poly.pdbx_strand_id
1 'polypeptide(L)'
;VKTGKTIPIEISVRELPAIGDIPRRFLGYVRDITDELRIDVSRRTGEAMMDLSKYAIVVIDSVGDIIKFSRAAEVLWGCRANDILGRNVKMLMPDSIAQFHDGYLEAYRRTGKK
;
A
#
# COMPACT_ATOMS: atom_id res chain seq x y z
N VAL A 1 -9.27 19.12 14.74
CA VAL A 1 -8.72 18.48 15.95
C VAL A 1 -8.38 17.04 15.61
N LYS A 2 -7.15 16.55 15.89
CA LYS A 2 -6.80 15.14 15.66
C LYS A 2 -7.60 14.29 16.66
N THR A 3 -8.62 13.59 16.18
CA THR A 3 -9.54 12.80 17.03
C THR A 3 -8.95 11.46 17.46
N GLY A 4 -7.82 11.03 16.89
CA GLY A 4 -7.20 9.73 17.16
C GLY A 4 -7.98 8.54 16.58
N LYS A 5 -9.08 8.80 15.86
CA LYS A 5 -9.89 7.76 15.22
C LYS A 5 -9.18 7.25 13.97
N THR A 6 -9.03 5.93 13.87
CA THR A 6 -8.56 5.26 12.66
C THR A 6 -9.65 5.29 11.59
N ILE A 7 -9.30 5.71 10.39
CA ILE A 7 -10.15 5.65 9.20
C ILE A 7 -9.40 4.89 8.10
N PRO A 8 -10.09 4.04 7.33
CA PRO A 8 -9.51 3.45 6.14
C PRO A 8 -9.26 4.56 5.11
N ILE A 9 -8.06 4.55 4.53
CA ILE A 9 -7.65 5.57 3.57
C ILE A 9 -6.94 4.94 2.38
N GLU A 10 -7.24 5.45 1.19
CA GLU A 10 -6.41 5.29 0.01
C GLU A 10 -5.37 6.42 0.01
N ILE A 11 -4.11 6.06 -0.19
CA ILE A 11 -3.02 7.02 -0.33
C ILE A 11 -2.36 6.78 -1.67
N SER A 12 -2.26 7.84 -2.48
CA SER A 12 -1.43 7.86 -3.67
C SER A 12 -0.25 8.80 -3.43
N VAL A 13 0.96 8.36 -3.73
CA VAL A 13 2.19 9.16 -3.64
C VAL A 13 2.91 9.10 -4.98
N ARG A 14 3.28 10.27 -5.51
CA ARG A 14 4.08 10.41 -6.71
C ARG A 14 5.36 11.15 -6.40
N GLU A 15 6.49 10.59 -6.79
CA GLU A 15 7.76 11.31 -6.78
C GLU A 15 7.79 12.34 -7.92
N LEU A 16 8.19 13.56 -7.59
CA LEU A 16 8.48 14.63 -8.53
C LEU A 16 10.00 14.79 -8.57
N PRO A 17 10.65 14.52 -9.72
CA PRO A 17 12.09 14.65 -9.85
C PRO A 17 12.53 16.11 -9.70
N ALA A 18 13.81 16.31 -9.42
CA ALA A 18 14.38 17.65 -9.34
C ALA A 18 14.33 18.34 -10.72
N ILE A 19 13.98 19.63 -10.75
CA ILE A 19 13.92 20.44 -11.96
C ILE A 19 14.58 21.78 -11.67
N GLY A 20 15.77 22.01 -12.24
CA GLY A 20 16.59 23.18 -11.92
C GLY A 20 16.93 23.21 -10.43
N ASP A 21 16.67 24.34 -9.78
CA ASP A 21 16.90 24.54 -8.35
C ASP A 21 15.81 23.92 -7.45
N ILE A 22 14.79 23.29 -8.05
CA ILE A 22 13.72 22.64 -7.30
C ILE A 22 14.20 21.26 -6.85
N PRO A 23 14.33 21.00 -5.53
CA PRO A 23 14.72 19.69 -5.05
C PRO A 23 13.62 18.67 -5.30
N ARG A 24 14.00 17.38 -5.26
CA ARG A 24 13.07 16.24 -5.32
C ARG A 24 11.94 16.41 -4.29
N ARG A 25 10.70 16.16 -4.69
CA ARG A 25 9.50 16.30 -3.85
C ARG A 25 8.61 15.07 -4.02
N PHE A 26 7.67 14.89 -3.09
CA PHE A 26 6.63 13.89 -3.19
C PHE A 26 5.28 14.59 -3.14
N LEU A 27 4.42 14.31 -4.12
CA LEU A 27 3.04 14.76 -4.13
C LEU A 27 2.18 13.59 -3.68
N GLY A 28 1.43 13.77 -2.59
CA GLY A 28 0.48 12.78 -2.11
C GLY A 28 -0.90 13.35 -1.87
N TYR A 29 -1.93 12.55 -2.09
CA TYR A 29 -3.28 12.83 -1.63
C TYR A 29 -3.82 11.64 -0.85
N VAL A 30 -4.66 11.94 0.14
CA VAL A 30 -5.28 10.97 1.03
C VAL A 30 -6.78 11.05 0.83
N ARG A 31 -7.41 9.93 0.51
CA ARG A 31 -8.86 9.82 0.39
C ARG A 31 -9.39 8.95 1.52
N ASP A 32 -10.36 9.47 2.26
CA ASP A 32 -11.16 8.67 3.18
C ASP A 32 -12.07 7.75 2.35
N ILE A 33 -11.99 6.45 2.59
CA ILE A 33 -12.76 5.42 1.87
C ILE A 33 -13.74 4.69 2.80
N THR A 34 -14.11 5.32 3.92
CA THR A 34 -15.00 4.74 4.93
C THR A 34 -16.36 4.35 4.34
N ASP A 35 -16.91 5.18 3.45
CA ASP A 35 -18.26 4.94 2.91
C ASP A 35 -18.26 3.84 1.83
N GLU A 36 -17.18 3.72 1.07
CA GLU A 36 -16.99 2.67 0.06
C GLU A 36 -16.79 1.28 0.69
N LEU A 37 -16.24 1.23 1.91
CA LEU A 37 -16.09 -0.02 2.69
C LEU A 37 -17.33 -0.36 3.53
N ARG A 38 -18.26 0.59 3.74
CA ARG A 38 -19.54 0.35 4.43
C ARG A 38 -20.56 -0.36 3.55
N ILE A 39 -20.42 -0.25 2.23
CA ILE A 39 -21.08 -1.15 1.30
C ILE A 39 -20.23 -2.42 1.30
N ASP A 40 -20.69 -3.44 2.01
CA ASP A 40 -20.03 -4.74 2.04
C ASP A 40 -20.10 -5.36 0.63
N VAL A 41 -19.15 -5.01 -0.23
CA VAL A 41 -18.94 -5.64 -1.53
C VAL A 41 -18.25 -6.98 -1.27
N SER A 42 -19.00 -7.86 -0.57
CA SER A 42 -18.78 -9.27 -0.26
C SER A 42 -17.45 -9.78 -0.80
N ARG A 43 -16.42 -9.95 0.04
CA ARG A 43 -15.09 -10.59 -0.16
C ARG A 43 -14.63 -10.98 -1.59
N ARG A 44 -15.48 -11.62 -2.39
CA ARG A 44 -15.37 -11.90 -3.83
C ARG A 44 -15.21 -10.66 -4.72
N THR A 45 -15.84 -9.53 -4.40
CA THR A 45 -15.80 -8.37 -5.30
C THR A 45 -14.51 -7.58 -5.17
N GLY A 46 -13.87 -7.60 -3.99
CA GLY A 46 -12.50 -7.10 -3.81
C GLY A 46 -11.47 -7.93 -4.60
N GLU A 47 -11.67 -9.24 -4.73
CA GLU A 47 -10.82 -10.13 -5.55
C GLU A 47 -10.99 -9.82 -7.04
N ALA A 48 -12.23 -9.74 -7.52
CA ALA A 48 -12.51 -9.37 -8.90
C ALA A 48 -11.97 -7.97 -9.26
N MET A 49 -12.04 -7.01 -8.33
CA MET A 49 -11.55 -5.65 -8.56
C MET A 49 -10.02 -5.56 -8.62
N MET A 50 -9.30 -6.43 -7.89
CA MET A 50 -7.84 -6.55 -8.02
C MET A 50 -7.41 -7.12 -9.37
N ASP A 51 -8.16 -8.09 -9.90
CA ASP A 51 -7.86 -8.72 -11.18
C ASP A 51 -8.30 -7.87 -12.39
N LEU A 52 -9.36 -7.05 -12.25
CA LEU A 52 -9.84 -6.12 -13.28
C LEU A 52 -9.09 -4.77 -13.27
N SER A 53 -8.40 -4.46 -12.18
CA SER A 53 -7.64 -3.23 -12.00
C SER A 53 -6.38 -3.22 -12.89
N LYS A 54 -6.19 -2.15 -13.67
CA LYS A 54 -4.91 -1.87 -14.35
C LYS A 54 -3.80 -1.41 -13.38
N TYR A 55 -4.14 -1.17 -12.12
CA TYR A 55 -3.19 -0.78 -11.08
C TYR A 55 -2.58 -2.00 -10.41
N ALA A 56 -1.26 -1.94 -10.21
CA ALA A 56 -0.53 -2.91 -9.41
C ALA A 56 -0.92 -2.74 -7.94
N ILE A 57 -1.51 -3.80 -7.35
CA ILE A 57 -2.02 -3.78 -5.98
C ILE A 57 -1.30 -4.88 -5.19
N VAL A 58 -0.80 -4.49 -4.01
CA VAL A 58 -0.20 -5.39 -3.02
C VAL A 58 -0.93 -5.21 -1.71
N VAL A 59 -1.41 -6.31 -1.13
CA VAL A 59 -2.02 -6.30 0.20
C VAL A 59 -1.09 -7.02 1.14
N ILE A 60 -0.82 -6.39 2.28
CA ILE A 60 0.00 -6.92 3.35
C ILE A 60 -0.85 -7.12 4.60
N ASP A 61 -0.45 -8.06 5.44
CA ASP A 61 -0.98 -8.15 6.80
C ASP A 61 -0.35 -7.08 7.72
N SER A 62 -0.66 -7.17 9.02
CA SER A 62 -0.17 -6.21 10.01
C SER A 62 1.33 -6.29 10.30
N VAL A 63 2.01 -7.37 9.93
CA VAL A 63 3.47 -7.53 10.08
C VAL A 63 4.22 -7.27 8.78
N GLY A 64 3.50 -7.01 7.69
CA GLY A 64 4.07 -6.63 6.41
C GLY A 64 4.17 -7.79 5.43
N ASP A 65 3.63 -8.97 5.76
CA ASP A 65 3.67 -10.12 4.87
C ASP A 65 2.59 -10.01 3.79
N ILE A 66 2.99 -10.26 2.54
CA ILE A 66 2.10 -10.13 1.38
C ILE A 66 1.05 -11.23 1.42
N ILE A 67 -0.22 -10.83 1.53
CA ILE A 67 -1.38 -11.73 1.53
C ILE A 67 -2.17 -11.71 0.23
N LYS A 68 -2.01 -10.66 -0.60
CA LYS A 68 -2.55 -10.60 -1.97
C LYS A 68 -1.61 -9.83 -2.90
N PHE A 69 -1.55 -10.28 -4.14
CA PHE A 69 -0.70 -9.68 -5.17
C PHE A 69 -1.45 -9.74 -6.52
N SER A 70 -1.81 -8.58 -7.07
CA SER A 70 -2.64 -8.54 -8.29
C SER A 70 -1.87 -8.92 -9.54
N ARG A 71 -2.59 -9.31 -10.60
CA ARG A 71 -1.97 -9.62 -11.90
C ARG A 71 -1.16 -8.44 -12.47
N ALA A 72 -1.64 -7.21 -12.30
CA ALA A 72 -0.90 -6.01 -12.70
C ALA A 72 0.40 -5.83 -11.89
N ALA A 73 0.42 -6.24 -10.62
CA ALA A 73 1.63 -6.24 -9.80
C ALA A 73 2.63 -7.31 -10.26
N GLU A 74 2.17 -8.51 -10.64
CA GLU A 74 3.03 -9.53 -11.24
C GLU A 74 3.74 -9.03 -12.50
N VAL A 75 3.02 -8.28 -13.34
CA VAL A 75 3.60 -7.68 -14.55
C VAL A 75 4.59 -6.57 -14.20
N LEU A 76 4.26 -5.70 -13.24
CA LEU A 76 5.11 -4.56 -12.86
C LEU A 76 6.43 -5.01 -12.23
N TRP A 77 6.39 -5.99 -11.31
CA TRP A 77 7.57 -6.48 -10.61
C TRP A 77 8.21 -7.72 -11.25
N GLY A 78 7.60 -8.30 -12.28
CA GLY A 78 8.14 -9.46 -12.99
C GLY A 78 8.17 -10.75 -12.16
N CYS A 79 7.41 -10.83 -11.06
CA CYS A 79 7.34 -11.98 -10.16
C CYS A 79 5.92 -12.56 -10.10
N ARG A 80 5.78 -13.86 -9.80
CA ARG A 80 4.45 -14.46 -9.61
C ARG A 80 3.98 -14.31 -8.17
N ALA A 81 2.66 -14.19 -7.99
CA ALA A 81 2.03 -14.18 -6.68
C ALA A 81 2.44 -15.40 -5.86
N ASN A 82 2.44 -16.60 -6.46
CA ASN A 82 2.84 -17.84 -5.79
C ASN A 82 4.27 -17.83 -5.24
N ASP A 83 5.17 -17.02 -5.80
CA ASP A 83 6.56 -16.94 -5.35
C ASP A 83 6.74 -15.96 -4.18
N ILE A 84 5.82 -15.01 -4.04
CA ILE A 84 5.96 -13.85 -3.15
C ILE A 84 4.95 -13.80 -1.99
N LEU A 85 3.82 -14.51 -2.10
CA LEU A 85 2.86 -14.63 -1.00
C LEU A 85 3.54 -15.17 0.26
N GLY A 86 3.25 -14.55 1.41
CA GLY A 86 3.88 -14.85 2.69
C GLY A 86 5.28 -14.27 2.87
N ARG A 87 5.82 -13.54 1.89
CA ARG A 87 7.07 -12.78 2.06
C ARG A 87 6.77 -11.35 2.49
N ASN A 88 7.68 -10.77 3.26
CA ASN A 88 7.56 -9.38 3.69
C ASN A 88 7.71 -8.41 2.49
N VAL A 89 6.81 -7.41 2.42
CA VAL A 89 6.69 -6.46 1.31
C VAL A 89 7.93 -5.60 1.06
N LYS A 90 8.82 -5.47 2.05
CA LYS A 90 10.05 -4.68 1.90
C LYS A 90 10.94 -5.15 0.75
N MET A 91 10.81 -6.40 0.32
CA MET A 91 11.51 -6.92 -0.86
C MET A 91 11.11 -6.25 -2.18
N LEU A 92 9.96 -5.56 -2.22
CA LEU A 92 9.48 -4.80 -3.38
C LEU A 92 9.91 -3.33 -3.34
N MET A 93 10.62 -2.92 -2.30
CA MET A 93 11.01 -1.53 -2.02
C MET A 93 12.52 -1.34 -2.21
N PRO A 94 12.98 -0.13 -2.55
CA PRO A 94 14.40 0.19 -2.47
C PRO A 94 14.95 0.04 -1.04
N ASP A 95 16.18 -0.44 -0.90
CA ASP A 95 16.83 -0.71 0.40
C ASP A 95 16.79 0.48 1.36
N SER A 96 16.94 1.69 0.82
CA SER A 96 16.92 2.94 1.59
C SER A 96 15.61 3.15 2.36
N ILE A 97 14.49 2.60 1.87
CA ILE A 97 13.16 2.70 2.48
C ILE A 97 12.79 1.39 3.19
N ALA A 98 13.14 0.25 2.58
CA ALA A 98 12.82 -1.09 3.07
C ALA A 98 13.22 -1.32 4.54
N GLN A 99 14.39 -0.82 4.94
CA GLN A 99 14.92 -0.97 6.30
C GLN A 99 14.06 -0.30 7.39
N PHE A 100 13.26 0.70 7.04
CA PHE A 100 12.44 1.46 8.00
C PHE A 100 10.98 0.97 8.04
N HIS A 101 10.55 0.21 7.05
CA HIS A 101 9.14 -0.10 6.82
C HIS A 101 8.51 -0.88 7.98
N ASP A 102 9.18 -1.93 8.48
CA ASP A 102 8.68 -2.75 9.58
C ASP A 102 8.49 -1.90 10.87
N GLY A 103 9.36 -0.91 11.10
CA GLY A 103 9.23 0.04 12.21
C GLY A 103 8.01 0.95 12.10
N TYR A 104 7.61 1.35 10.90
CA TYR A 104 6.36 2.08 10.68
C TYR A 104 5.13 1.22 10.97
N LEU A 105 5.14 -0.05 10.54
CA LEU A 105 4.05 -1.00 10.82
C LEU A 105 3.93 -1.28 12.31
N GLU A 106 5.05 -1.46 13.01
CA GLU A 106 5.08 -1.68 14.46
C GLU A 106 4.56 -0.45 15.21
N ALA A 107 5.05 0.75 14.86
CA ALA A 107 4.56 2.00 15.43
C ALA A 107 3.05 2.18 15.20
N TYR A 108 2.57 1.86 14.00
CA TYR A 108 1.15 1.90 13.66
C TYR A 108 0.34 0.90 14.49
N ARG A 109 0.77 -0.35 14.59
CA ARG A 109 0.11 -1.38 15.43
C ARG A 109 0.02 -0.97 16.89
N ARG A 110 1.06 -0.33 17.43
CA ARG A 110 1.12 0.09 18.84
C ARG A 110 0.31 1.34 19.13
N THR A 111 0.24 2.27 18.19
CA THR A 111 -0.29 3.63 18.45
C THR A 111 -1.58 3.96 17.71
N GLY A 112 -1.93 3.19 16.68
CA GLY A 112 -3.00 3.50 15.73
C GLY A 112 -2.73 4.72 14.84
N LYS A 113 -1.55 5.33 14.93
CA LYS A 113 -1.18 6.55 14.19
C LYS A 113 -0.27 6.19 13.02
N LYS A 114 -0.69 6.57 11.81
CA LYS A 114 0.14 6.56 10.60
C LYS A 114 1.18 7.68 10.66
#